data_AF-A0A929I2Q1-F1
#
_entry.id   AF-A0A929I2Q1-F1
#
_cell.length_a   1.000
_cell.length_b   1.000
_cell.length_c   1.000
_cell.angle_alpha   90.00
_cell.angle_beta   90.00
_cell.angle_gamma   90.00
#
_symmetry.space_group_name_H-M   'P 1'
#
loop_
_entity.id
_entity.type
_entity.pdbx_description
1 polymer ?
#
loop_
_entity_poly.entity_id
_entity_poly.type
_entity_poly.pdbx_seq_one_letter_code
_entity_poly.pdbx_strand_id
1 'polypeptide(L)'
;ENGSGSLYDRLQQVDPDTADRLHPNDSYRIVRALETIESTGRSISDHQQDHGFADEPFNALKICLRMDRQTLYDRIDQRVDMMIETGFVGEVEKLLGMGYSADLKSMQSIGYRHMVALIEGRLSRDECVRTLKRDTRRFAKRQFTWFGADQQIQWYQPDQLNEMVRLVEGFLDDQ
;
A
#
# COMPACT_ATOMS: atom_id res chain seq x y z
N GLU A 1 28.25 -3.39 7.77
CA GLU A 1 27.94 -4.08 6.50
C GLU A 1 27.71 -5.59 6.72
N ASN A 2 26.65 -5.98 7.44
CA ASN A 2 26.20 -7.37 7.50
C ASN A 2 24.83 -7.42 6.82
N GLY A 3 24.86 -7.46 5.48
CA GLY A 3 23.68 -7.36 4.63
C GLY A 3 22.73 -8.54 4.80
N SER A 4 21.45 -8.30 4.48
CA SER A 4 20.27 -9.18 4.45
C SER A 4 20.45 -10.70 4.64
N GLY A 5 21.45 -11.34 4.02
CA GLY A 5 21.77 -12.75 4.24
C GLY A 5 21.98 -13.11 5.72
N SER A 6 22.72 -12.30 6.47
CA SER A 6 22.99 -12.57 7.89
C SER A 6 21.72 -12.54 8.77
N LEU A 7 20.74 -11.70 8.42
CA LEU A 7 19.49 -11.62 9.16
C LEU A 7 18.53 -12.74 8.77
N TYR A 8 18.54 -13.14 7.50
CA TYR A 8 17.77 -14.30 7.05
C TYR A 8 18.28 -15.59 7.70
N ASP A 9 19.59 -15.80 7.74
CA ASP A 9 20.21 -16.96 8.40
C ASP A 9 19.86 -16.98 9.90
N ARG A 10 19.84 -15.81 10.54
CA ARG A 10 19.41 -15.68 11.93
C ARG A 10 17.93 -16.03 12.09
N LEU A 11 17.07 -15.55 11.19
CA LEU A 11 15.64 -15.88 11.21
C LEU A 11 15.43 -17.39 11.05
N GLN A 12 16.16 -18.06 10.17
CA GLN A 12 16.10 -19.52 10.01
C GLN A 12 16.43 -20.29 11.30
N GLN A 13 17.30 -19.75 12.16
CA GLN A 13 17.67 -20.40 13.42
C GLN A 13 16.60 -20.23 14.50
N VAL A 14 15.89 -19.11 14.51
CA VAL A 14 14.96 -18.76 15.61
C VAL A 14 13.49 -18.99 15.25
N ASP A 15 13.14 -18.94 13.97
CA ASP A 15 11.78 -19.13 13.44
C ASP A 15 11.86 -19.63 11.98
N PRO A 16 12.19 -20.92 11.77
CA PRO A 16 12.33 -21.52 10.45
C PRO A 16 11.02 -21.48 9.65
N ASP A 17 9.87 -21.60 10.32
CA ASP A 17 8.56 -21.58 9.67
C ASP A 17 8.25 -20.22 9.02
N THR A 18 8.58 -19.12 9.71
CA THR A 18 8.48 -17.78 9.11
C THR A 18 9.55 -17.57 8.04
N ALA A 19 10.78 -18.06 8.24
CA ALA A 19 11.85 -17.95 7.25
C ALA A 19 11.47 -18.59 5.91
N ASP A 20 10.91 -19.81 5.91
CA ASP A 20 10.50 -20.54 4.71
C ASP A 20 9.41 -19.83 3.91
N ARG A 21 8.59 -19.00 4.56
CA ARG A 21 7.53 -18.20 3.92
C ARG A 21 8.04 -16.89 3.34
N LEU A 22 9.21 -16.41 3.76
CA LEU A 22 9.75 -15.11 3.37
C LEU A 22 10.86 -15.26 2.32
N HIS A 23 10.84 -14.39 1.33
CA HIS A 23 11.96 -14.31 0.40
C HIS A 23 13.18 -13.68 1.11
N PRO A 24 14.42 -14.20 0.94
CA PRO A 24 15.63 -13.66 1.61
C PRO A 24 15.91 -12.17 1.36
N ASN A 25 15.36 -11.62 0.27
CA ASN A 25 15.48 -10.21 -0.09
C ASN A 25 14.40 -9.31 0.54
N ASP A 26 13.42 -9.86 1.26
CA ASP A 26 12.40 -9.09 1.97
C ASP A 26 12.93 -8.66 3.35
N SER A 27 13.97 -7.81 3.34
CA SER A 27 14.67 -7.36 4.55
C SER A 27 13.72 -6.72 5.56
N TYR A 28 12.67 -6.02 5.10
CA TYR A 28 11.67 -5.43 5.98
C TYR A 28 10.91 -6.48 6.78
N ARG A 29 10.39 -7.53 6.13
CA ARG A 29 9.65 -8.58 6.84
C ARG A 29 10.57 -9.42 7.72
N ILE A 30 11.80 -9.68 7.28
CA ILE A 30 12.81 -10.41 8.06
C ILE A 30 13.14 -9.66 9.35
N VAL A 31 13.46 -8.37 9.26
CA VAL A 31 13.72 -7.52 10.42
C VAL A 31 12.50 -7.51 11.34
N ARG A 32 11.28 -7.37 10.79
CA ARG A 32 10.07 -7.33 11.61
C ARG A 32 9.80 -8.65 12.36
N ALA A 33 10.08 -9.78 11.74
CA ALA A 33 9.94 -11.10 12.37
C ALA A 33 10.92 -11.24 13.55
N LEU A 34 12.19 -10.91 13.32
CA LEU A 34 13.22 -10.91 14.35
C LEU A 34 12.89 -9.94 15.50
N GLU A 35 12.49 -8.70 15.20
CA GLU A 35 12.07 -7.72 16.21
C GLU A 35 10.94 -8.25 17.10
N THR A 36 9.96 -8.95 16.51
CA THR A 36 8.80 -9.48 17.25
C THR A 36 9.23 -10.58 18.20
N ILE A 37 10.09 -11.50 17.75
CA ILE A 37 10.62 -12.59 18.57
C ILE A 37 11.49 -12.03 19.69
N GLU A 38 12.40 -11.10 19.39
CA GLU A 38 13.27 -10.49 20.40
C GLU A 38 12.48 -9.71 21.45
N SER A 39 11.39 -9.05 21.05
CA SER A 39 10.59 -8.22 21.96
C SER A 39 9.57 -9.03 22.78
N THR A 40 9.04 -10.13 22.24
CA THR A 40 7.90 -10.86 22.83
C THR A 40 8.21 -12.31 23.20
N GLY A 41 9.33 -12.86 22.73
CA GLY A 41 9.68 -14.27 22.86
C GLY A 41 8.83 -15.20 21.98
N ARG A 42 7.92 -14.67 21.15
CA ARG A 42 7.00 -15.42 20.30
C ARG A 42 7.08 -14.97 18.85
N SER A 43 6.81 -15.90 17.93
CA SER A 43 6.81 -15.59 16.49
C SER A 43 5.58 -14.77 16.09
N ILE A 44 5.65 -14.10 14.95
CA ILE A 44 4.49 -13.46 14.33
C ILE A 44 3.41 -14.50 14.00
N SER A 45 3.81 -15.71 13.61
CA SER A 45 2.86 -16.79 13.30
C SER A 45 2.08 -17.24 14.54
N ASP A 46 2.73 -17.33 15.71
CA ASP A 46 2.07 -17.68 16.97
C ASP A 46 1.02 -16.63 17.33
N HIS A 47 1.39 -15.35 17.25
CA HIS A 47 0.46 -14.24 17.49
C HIS A 47 -0.72 -14.26 16.51
N GLN A 48 -0.49 -14.59 15.23
CA GLN A 48 -1.57 -14.69 14.24
C GLN A 48 -2.51 -15.89 14.47
N GLN A 49 -2.00 -17.00 15.01
CA GLN A 49 -2.82 -18.15 15.38
C GLN A 49 -3.64 -17.86 16.64
N ASP A 50 -3.03 -17.24 17.66
CA ASP A 50 -3.69 -16.82 18.91
C ASP A 50 -4.76 -15.76 18.66
N HIS A 51 -4.48 -14.78 17.79
CA HIS A 51 -5.44 -13.78 17.33
C HIS A 51 -6.38 -14.30 16.25
N GLY A 52 -6.44 -15.64 16.07
CA GLY A 52 -7.15 -16.34 15.00
C GLY A 52 -8.29 -15.49 14.50
N PHE A 53 -8.21 -15.09 13.22
CA PHE A 53 -9.11 -14.21 12.46
C PHE A 53 -10.62 -14.60 12.51
N ALA A 54 -11.03 -15.39 13.50
CA ALA A 54 -12.34 -15.91 13.84
C ALA A 54 -13.24 -14.91 14.57
N ASP A 55 -12.68 -13.92 15.29
CA ASP A 55 -13.51 -12.84 15.80
C ASP A 55 -13.56 -11.76 14.71
N GLU A 56 -14.59 -11.80 13.87
CA GLU A 56 -15.08 -10.62 13.17
C GLU A 56 -15.98 -9.87 14.18
N PRO A 57 -15.44 -8.96 15.02
CA PRO A 57 -16.22 -8.30 16.07
C PRO A 57 -17.33 -7.41 15.51
N PHE A 58 -17.28 -7.12 14.20
CA PHE A 58 -18.24 -6.31 13.49
C PHE A 58 -18.76 -7.10 12.30
N ASN A 59 -20.09 -7.16 12.18
CA ASN A 59 -20.71 -7.45 10.91
C ASN A 59 -20.42 -6.27 9.96
N ALA A 60 -19.67 -6.51 8.88
CA ALA A 60 -19.18 -5.46 8.01
C ALA A 60 -19.54 -5.73 6.55
N LEU A 61 -20.21 -4.77 5.92
CA LEU A 61 -20.43 -4.78 4.48
C LEU A 61 -19.21 -4.21 3.75
N LYS A 62 -18.53 -5.06 2.95
CA LYS A 62 -17.35 -4.67 2.19
C LYS A 62 -17.71 -4.43 0.73
N ILE A 63 -17.58 -3.19 0.27
CA ILE A 63 -17.82 -2.81 -1.13
C ILE A 63 -16.51 -2.32 -1.75
N CYS A 64 -16.19 -2.79 -2.95
CA CYS A 64 -15.08 -2.26 -3.76
C CYS A 64 -15.53 -1.87 -5.16
N LEU A 65 -14.99 -0.75 -5.63
CA LEU A 65 -15.19 -0.31 -7.01
C LEU A 65 -14.19 -1.02 -7.93
N ARG A 66 -14.69 -1.61 -9.01
CA ARG A 66 -13.90 -2.09 -10.14
C ARG A 66 -14.17 -1.25 -11.37
N MET A 67 -13.20 -1.18 -12.25
CA MET A 67 -13.29 -0.52 -13.55
C MET A 67 -12.49 -1.34 -14.55
N ASP A 68 -12.80 -1.21 -15.83
CA ASP A 68 -11.90 -1.70 -16.87
C ASP A 68 -10.47 -1.14 -16.66
N ARG A 69 -9.48 -2.00 -16.88
CA ARG A 69 -8.08 -1.67 -16.58
C ARG A 69 -7.58 -0.51 -17.44
N GLN A 70 -7.96 -0.47 -18.71
CA GLN A 70 -7.51 0.59 -19.62
C GLN A 70 -8.12 1.92 -19.20
N THR A 71 -9.43 1.95 -18.97
CA THR A 71 -10.12 3.16 -18.49
C THR A 71 -9.54 3.67 -17.17
N LEU A 72 -9.24 2.78 -16.23
CA LEU A 72 -8.62 3.17 -14.97
C LEU A 72 -7.24 3.80 -15.18
N TYR A 73 -6.41 3.21 -16.05
CA TYR A 73 -5.08 3.73 -16.33
C TYR A 73 -5.11 5.07 -17.03
N ASP A 74 -6.04 5.28 -17.96
CA ASP A 74 -6.22 6.57 -18.62
C ASP A 74 -6.64 7.66 -17.60
N ARG A 75 -7.55 7.33 -16.67
CA ARG A 75 -7.95 8.25 -15.58
C ARG A 75 -6.81 8.53 -14.60
N ILE A 76 -5.99 7.54 -14.28
CA ILE A 76 -4.79 7.74 -13.45
C ILE A 76 -3.84 8.72 -14.13
N ASP A 77 -3.60 8.55 -15.42
CA ASP A 77 -2.65 9.36 -16.17
C ASP A 77 -3.15 10.81 -16.27
N GLN A 78 -4.43 11.01 -16.61
CA GLN A 78 -5.07 12.33 -16.60
C GLN A 78 -5.02 12.99 -15.22
N ARG A 79 -5.28 12.23 -14.15
CA ARG A 79 -5.22 12.76 -12.79
C ARG A 79 -3.81 13.21 -12.41
N VAL A 80 -2.78 12.46 -12.82
CA VAL A 80 -1.39 12.85 -12.57
C VAL A 80 -1.07 14.16 -13.29
N ASP A 81 -1.45 14.30 -14.55
CA ASP A 81 -1.23 15.54 -15.31
C ASP A 81 -1.91 16.73 -14.61
N MET A 82 -3.17 16.57 -14.24
CA MET A 82 -3.93 17.58 -13.51
C MET A 82 -3.28 17.95 -12.17
N MET A 83 -2.81 16.96 -11.38
CA MET A 83 -2.14 17.25 -10.09
C MET A 83 -0.91 18.16 -10.27
N ILE A 84 -0.12 17.92 -11.31
CA ILE A 84 1.07 18.74 -11.61
C ILE A 84 0.64 20.14 -12.05
N GLU A 85 -0.37 20.26 -12.91
CA GLU A 85 -0.91 21.54 -13.37
C GLU A 85 -1.53 22.36 -12.24
N THR A 86 -2.17 21.71 -11.26
CA THR A 86 -2.78 22.36 -10.10
C THR A 86 -1.80 22.71 -8.98
N GLY A 87 -0.50 22.57 -9.20
CA GLY A 87 0.54 23.08 -8.29
C GLY A 87 1.08 22.06 -7.28
N PHE A 88 0.99 20.75 -7.54
CA PHE A 88 1.55 19.74 -6.63
C PHE A 88 3.06 19.89 -6.39
N VAL A 89 3.82 20.36 -7.38
CA VAL A 89 5.25 20.67 -7.20
C VAL A 89 5.44 21.75 -6.13
N GLY A 90 4.67 22.83 -6.23
CA GLY A 90 4.74 23.96 -5.28
C GLY A 90 4.27 23.59 -3.87
N GLU A 91 3.30 22.67 -3.74
CA GLU A 91 2.92 22.10 -2.44
C GLU A 91 4.12 21.43 -1.76
N VAL A 92 4.86 20.60 -2.50
CA VAL A 92 6.02 19.87 -1.95
C VAL A 92 7.19 20.81 -1.68
N GLU A 93 7.47 21.78 -2.56
CA GLU A 93 8.48 22.82 -2.32
C GLU A 93 8.20 23.58 -1.02
N LYS A 94 6.93 23.94 -0.79
CA LYS A 94 6.51 24.63 0.44
C LYS A 94 6.78 23.78 1.67
N LEU A 95 6.44 22.49 1.64
CA LEU A 95 6.67 21.60 2.78
C LEU A 95 8.17 21.42 3.08
N LEU A 96 9.01 21.26 2.05
CA LEU A 96 10.46 21.22 2.23
C LEU A 96 10.98 22.55 2.79
N GLY A 97 10.47 23.69 2.30
CA GLY A 97 10.80 25.02 2.79
C GLY A 97 10.37 25.27 4.25
N MET A 98 9.34 24.57 4.73
CA MET A 98 8.94 24.56 6.14
C MET A 98 9.86 23.71 7.04
N GLY A 99 10.83 23.00 6.46
CA GLY A 99 11.79 22.16 7.19
C GLY A 99 11.36 20.69 7.35
N TYR A 100 10.28 20.24 6.69
CA TYR A 100 9.94 18.82 6.68
C TYR A 100 10.97 18.04 5.86
N SER A 101 11.63 17.07 6.50
CA SER A 101 12.64 16.25 5.82
C SER A 101 12.02 15.38 4.72
N ALA A 102 12.75 15.25 3.61
CA ALA A 102 12.46 14.30 2.54
C ALA A 102 12.38 12.84 3.04
N ASP A 103 13.09 12.51 4.13
CA ASP A 103 13.15 11.15 4.68
C ASP A 103 11.92 10.76 5.50
N LEU A 104 10.99 11.69 5.74
CA LEU A 104 9.75 11.39 6.45
C LEU A 104 8.92 10.36 5.69
N LYS A 105 8.30 9.42 6.42
CA LYS A 105 7.45 8.38 5.82
C LYS A 105 6.34 8.95 4.92
N SER A 106 5.76 10.09 5.29
CA SER A 106 4.78 10.81 4.47
C SER A 106 5.38 11.29 3.14
N MET A 107 6.62 11.79 3.16
CA MET A 107 7.36 12.25 1.97
C MET A 107 7.81 11.10 1.07
N GLN A 108 7.89 9.87 1.61
CA GLN A 108 8.20 8.65 0.85
C GLN A 108 6.98 8.06 0.12
N SER A 109 5.80 8.69 0.21
CA SER A 109 4.61 8.24 -0.51
C SER A 109 4.70 8.47 -2.02
N ILE A 110 3.89 7.73 -2.80
CA ILE A 110 3.74 7.97 -4.24
C ILE A 110 3.20 9.39 -4.45
N GLY A 111 3.70 10.08 -5.48
CA GLY A 111 3.55 11.53 -5.62
C GLY A 111 4.70 12.27 -4.97
N TYR A 112 4.72 12.36 -3.64
CA TYR A 112 5.66 13.18 -2.88
C TYR A 112 7.12 12.83 -3.18
N ARG A 113 7.50 11.55 -3.11
CA ARG A 113 8.90 11.14 -3.40
C ARG A 113 9.34 11.46 -4.83
N HIS A 114 8.40 11.51 -5.77
CA HIS A 114 8.68 11.89 -7.16
C HIS A 114 8.89 13.39 -7.27
N MET A 115 8.07 14.20 -6.58
CA MET A 115 8.22 15.65 -6.53
C MET A 115 9.52 16.04 -5.84
N VAL A 116 9.87 15.41 -4.72
CA VAL A 116 11.16 15.60 -4.05
C VAL A 116 12.32 15.32 -5.01
N ALA A 117 12.29 14.19 -5.72
CA ALA A 117 13.33 13.85 -6.69
C ALA A 117 13.43 14.83 -7.86
N LEU A 118 12.29 15.41 -8.29
CA LEU A 118 12.26 16.48 -9.30
C LEU A 118 12.89 17.78 -8.75
N ILE A 119 12.49 18.20 -7.55
CA ILE A 119 12.97 19.43 -6.88
C ILE A 119 14.48 19.36 -6.62
N GLU A 120 14.99 18.20 -6.21
CA GLU A 120 16.42 17.96 -5.99
C GLU A 120 17.22 17.76 -7.30
N GLY A 121 16.58 17.84 -8.47
CA GLY A 121 17.23 17.66 -9.76
C GLY A 121 17.66 16.22 -10.09
N ARG A 122 17.19 15.22 -9.32
CA ARG A 122 17.47 13.80 -9.56
C ARG A 122 16.67 13.22 -10.73
N LEU A 123 15.54 13.84 -11.09
CA LEU A 123 14.71 13.47 -12.23
C LEU A 123 14.37 14.72 -13.07
N SER A 124 14.29 14.55 -14.39
CA SER A 124 13.67 15.57 -15.25
C SER A 124 12.15 15.61 -15.03
N ARG A 125 11.50 16.71 -15.44
CA ARG A 125 10.03 16.84 -15.37
C ARG A 125 9.31 15.68 -16.07
N ASP A 126 9.75 15.36 -17.29
CA ASP A 126 9.13 14.30 -18.09
C ASP A 126 9.30 12.92 -17.46
N GLU A 127 10.50 12.64 -16.93
CA GLU A 127 10.77 11.37 -16.25
C GLU A 127 10.02 11.26 -14.92
N CYS A 128 9.89 12.37 -14.18
CA CYS A 128 9.08 12.44 -12.98
C CYS A 128 7.61 12.11 -13.27
N VAL A 129 6.99 12.75 -14.27
CA VAL A 129 5.61 12.47 -14.67
C VAL A 129 5.45 11.02 -15.13
N ARG A 130 6.35 10.54 -15.99
CA ARG A 130 6.32 9.16 -16.51
C ARG A 130 6.40 8.11 -15.38
N THR A 131 7.32 8.30 -14.43
CA THR A 131 7.51 7.37 -13.31
C THR A 131 6.37 7.46 -12.30
N LEU A 132 5.82 8.64 -12.03
CA LEU A 132 4.65 8.84 -11.18
C LEU A 132 3.41 8.12 -11.74
N LYS A 133 3.11 8.29 -13.04
CA LYS A 133 2.03 7.57 -13.72
C LYS A 133 2.19 6.05 -13.60
N ARG A 134 3.38 5.54 -13.96
CA ARG A 134 3.72 4.11 -13.86
C ARG A 134 3.52 3.56 -12.44
N ASP A 135 4.05 4.25 -11.44
CA ASP A 135 4.04 3.75 -10.07
C ASP A 135 2.65 3.85 -9.44
N THR A 136 1.84 4.83 -9.83
CA THR A 136 0.42 4.92 -9.47
C THR A 136 -0.39 3.77 -10.08
N ARG A 137 -0.16 3.41 -11.35
CA ARG A 137 -0.79 2.22 -11.97
C ARG A 137 -0.38 0.92 -11.28
N ARG A 138 0.89 0.78 -10.92
CA ARG A 138 1.39 -0.38 -10.16
C ARG A 138 0.75 -0.45 -8.77
N PHE A 139 0.54 0.69 -8.12
CA PHE A 139 -0.17 0.76 -6.85
C PHE A 139 -1.62 0.33 -7.00
N ALA A 140 -2.34 0.85 -7.98
CA ALA A 140 -3.71 0.42 -8.28
C ALA A 140 -3.79 -1.09 -8.55
N LYS A 141 -2.87 -1.66 -9.34
CA LYS A 141 -2.79 -3.12 -9.55
C LYS A 141 -2.63 -3.87 -8.23
N ARG A 142 -1.73 -3.42 -7.34
CA ARG A 142 -1.52 -4.05 -6.03
C ARG A 142 -2.77 -3.96 -5.15
N GLN A 143 -3.50 -2.85 -5.19
CA GLN A 143 -4.78 -2.71 -4.49
C GLN A 143 -5.79 -3.75 -5.00
N PHE A 144 -5.94 -3.93 -6.31
CA PHE A 144 -6.81 -4.98 -6.85
C PHE A 144 -6.38 -6.39 -6.43
N THR A 145 -5.09 -6.69 -6.44
CA THR A 145 -4.60 -7.99 -5.94
C THR A 145 -4.92 -8.18 -4.47
N TRP A 146 -4.77 -7.13 -3.66
CA TRP A 146 -5.05 -7.18 -2.22
C TRP A 146 -6.53 -7.38 -1.94
N PHE A 147 -7.41 -6.57 -2.53
CA PHE A 147 -8.87 -6.73 -2.39
C PHE A 147 -9.36 -8.04 -3.00
N GLY A 148 -8.76 -8.52 -4.09
CA GLY A 148 -9.13 -9.79 -4.70
C GLY A 148 -8.86 -11.03 -3.84
N ALA A 149 -8.06 -10.91 -2.78
CA ALA A 149 -7.85 -11.98 -1.82
C ALA A 149 -9.02 -12.14 -0.84
N ASP A 150 -9.79 -11.08 -0.59
CA ASP A 150 -10.94 -11.09 0.31
C ASP A 150 -12.22 -11.46 -0.46
N GLN A 151 -12.74 -12.66 -0.19
CA GLN A 151 -13.93 -13.21 -0.86
C GLN A 151 -15.24 -12.57 -0.39
N GLN A 152 -15.24 -11.80 0.69
CA GLN A 152 -16.45 -11.13 1.20
C GLN A 152 -16.75 -9.81 0.45
N ILE A 153 -15.80 -9.32 -0.34
CA ILE A 153 -15.92 -8.04 -1.05
C ILE A 153 -16.96 -8.13 -2.17
N GLN A 154 -17.94 -7.22 -2.13
CA GLN A 154 -18.90 -7.01 -3.20
C GLN A 154 -18.35 -5.99 -4.22
N TRP A 155 -18.22 -6.41 -5.48
CA TRP A 155 -17.59 -5.62 -6.53
C TRP A 155 -18.60 -4.93 -7.44
N TYR A 156 -18.50 -3.60 -7.54
CA TYR A 156 -19.40 -2.78 -8.37
C TYR A 156 -18.62 -1.88 -9.33
N GLN A 157 -19.21 -1.58 -10.48
CA GLN A 157 -18.77 -0.49 -11.32
C GLN A 157 -19.23 0.86 -10.72
N PRO A 158 -18.51 1.97 -10.94
CA PRO A 158 -18.86 3.26 -10.32
C PRO A 158 -20.23 3.82 -10.70
N ASP A 159 -20.79 3.39 -11.83
CA ASP A 159 -22.11 3.78 -12.32
C ASP A 159 -23.26 2.98 -11.67
N GLN A 160 -22.95 1.89 -10.95
CA GLN A 160 -23.94 1.07 -10.24
C GLN A 160 -24.30 1.62 -8.85
N LEU A 161 -24.49 2.94 -8.78
CA LEU A 161 -24.75 3.64 -7.52
C LEU A 161 -26.03 3.14 -6.84
N ASN A 162 -27.09 2.93 -7.63
CA ASN A 162 -28.39 2.52 -7.09
C ASN A 162 -28.33 1.12 -6.48
N GLU A 163 -27.60 0.20 -7.09
CA GLU A 163 -27.39 -1.16 -6.59
C GLU A 163 -26.57 -1.15 -5.31
N MET A 164 -25.52 -0.33 -5.24
CA MET A 164 -24.73 -0.16 -4.01
C MET A 164 -25.57 0.43 -2.89
N VAL A 165 -26.42 1.44 -3.17
CA VAL A 165 -27.32 2.03 -2.18
C VAL A 165 -28.30 0.99 -1.64
N ARG A 166 -28.96 0.21 -2.51
CA ARG A 166 -29.88 -0.86 -2.09
C ARG A 166 -29.18 -1.94 -1.25
N LEU A 167 -27.94 -2.28 -1.60
CA LEU A 167 -27.15 -3.23 -0.82
C LEU A 167 -26.87 -2.70 0.59
N VAL A 168 -26.53 -1.40 0.70
CA VAL A 168 -26.31 -0.75 1.99
C VAL A 168 -27.62 -0.68 2.80
N GLU A 169 -28.74 -0.30 2.18
CA GLU A 169 -30.05 -0.27 2.83
C GLU A 169 -30.42 -1.66 3.39
N GLY A 170 -30.35 -2.71 2.58
CA GLY A 170 -30.65 -4.07 3.04
C GLY A 170 -29.72 -4.55 4.15
N PHE A 171 -28.43 -4.21 4.08
CA PHE A 171 -27.48 -4.53 5.14
C PHE A 171 -27.78 -3.82 6.47
N LEU A 172 -28.32 -2.60 6.43
CA LEU A 172 -28.68 -1.83 7.62
C LEU A 172 -30.02 -2.29 8.22
N ASP A 173 -30.96 -2.74 7.39
CA ASP A 173 -32.25 -3.29 7.83
C ASP A 173 -32.13 -4.67 8.49
N ASP A 174 -31.09 -5.44 8.14
CA ASP A 174 -30.79 -6.76 8.70
C ASP A 174 -29.99 -6.73 10.03
N GLN A 175 -29.68 -5.55 10.59
CA GLN A 175 -29.01 -5.36 11.90
C GLN A 175 -30.02 -5.10 13.04
#